data_AF-A0A976DPD9-F1
#
_entry.id   AF-A0A976DPD9-F1
#
_cell.length_a   1.000
_cell.length_b   1.000
_cell.length_c   1.000
_cell.angle_alpha   90.00
_cell.angle_beta   90.00
_cell.angle_gamma   90.00
#
_symmetry.space_group_name_H-M   'P 1'
#
loop_
_entity.id
_entity.type
_entity.pdbx_description
1 polymer ?
#
loop_
_entity_poly.entity_id
_entity_poly.type
_entity_poly.pdbx_seq_one_letter_code
_entity_poly.pdbx_strand_id
1 'polypeptide(L)'
;FSSADWMGRNLTRRVETLVEAHNPTVKSQILSQIMAANLADEAQSWVLAPDGSYTRDLSPRDGKLFNCHQFFMENPSLSGRGTAGAKDAPRLVSVKEDEAPGAAAE
;
A
#
# COMPACT_ATOMS: atom_id res chain seq x y z
N PHE A 1 -4.51 10.18 -2.67
CA PHE A 1 -4.82 10.29 -1.23
C PHE A 1 -6.19 10.90 -1.07
N SER A 2 -7.03 10.41 -0.16
CA SER A 2 -8.32 11.04 0.12
C SER A 2 -8.63 10.98 1.61
N SER A 3 -9.37 11.98 2.10
CA SER A 3 -9.92 11.99 3.46
C SER A 3 -11.23 11.19 3.59
N ALA A 4 -11.90 10.89 2.48
CA ALA A 4 -13.19 10.22 2.46
C ALA A 4 -13.08 8.70 2.36
N ASP A 5 -13.92 8.00 3.12
CA ASP A 5 -14.36 6.64 2.78
C ASP A 5 -15.65 6.66 1.92
N TRP A 6 -16.12 5.48 1.49
CA TRP A 6 -17.29 5.31 0.62
C TRP A 6 -18.65 5.29 1.33
N MET A 7 -18.78 5.87 2.51
CA MET A 7 -20.08 6.06 3.12
C MET A 7 -20.79 7.28 2.52
N GLY A 8 -22.07 7.15 2.18
CA GLY A 8 -22.83 8.21 1.49
C GLY A 8 -22.80 9.57 2.19
N ARG A 9 -22.62 9.60 3.52
CA ARG A 9 -22.44 10.85 4.27
C ARG A 9 -21.17 11.62 3.87
N ASN A 10 -20.08 10.95 3.52
CA ASN A 10 -18.83 11.61 3.13
C ASN A 10 -18.94 12.18 1.71
N LEU A 11 -19.77 11.57 0.86
CA LEU A 11 -19.95 11.99 -0.54
C LEU A 11 -20.98 13.12 -0.71
N THR A 12 -21.90 13.29 0.24
CA THR A 12 -23.03 14.23 0.08
C THR A 12 -23.18 15.26 1.19
N ARG A 13 -22.58 15.02 2.36
CA ARG A 13 -22.87 15.78 3.59
C ARG A 13 -21.62 16.27 4.33
N ARG A 14 -20.42 15.93 3.86
CA ARG A 14 -19.16 16.39 4.45
C ARG A 14 -18.28 17.07 3.41
N VAL A 15 -17.38 17.92 3.90
CA VAL A 15 -16.31 18.51 3.10
C VAL A 15 -15.14 17.55 3.13
N GLU A 16 -14.81 16.99 1.98
CA GLU A 16 -13.75 16.00 1.81
C GLU A 16 -12.78 16.45 0.72
N THR A 17 -11.55 15.96 0.79
CA THR A 17 -10.51 16.27 -0.20
C THR A 17 -9.92 15.01 -0.80
N LEU A 18 -9.57 15.08 -2.08
CA LEU A 18 -8.81 14.08 -2.78
C LEU A 18 -7.70 14.78 -3.53
N VAL A 19 -6.48 14.27 -3.35
CA VAL A 19 -5.29 14.79 -4.01
C VAL A 19 -4.63 13.67 -4.79
N GLU A 20 -4.39 13.94 -6.07
CA GLU A 20 -3.65 13.05 -6.96
C GLU A 20 -2.15 13.06 -6.63
N ALA A 21 -1.52 11.89 -6.66
CA ALA A 21 -0.07 11.75 -6.50
C ALA A 21 0.60 11.75 -7.89
N HIS A 22 1.04 12.92 -8.36
CA HIS A 22 1.70 13.05 -9.67
C HIS A 22 3.16 12.54 -9.69
N ASN A 23 3.85 12.52 -8.54
CA ASN A 23 5.23 12.07 -8.50
C ASN A 23 5.30 10.54 -8.69
N PRO A 24 5.97 10.04 -9.74
CA PRO A 24 5.98 8.61 -10.07
C PRO A 24 6.64 7.75 -8.99
N THR A 25 7.67 8.26 -8.31
CA THR A 25 8.33 7.56 -7.19
C THR A 25 7.39 7.41 -6.00
N VAL A 26 6.63 8.46 -5.67
CA VAL A 26 5.62 8.41 -4.60
C VAL A 26 4.52 7.42 -4.95
N LYS A 27 3.99 7.47 -6.18
CA LYS A 27 2.95 6.53 -6.66
C LYS A 27 3.44 5.08 -6.60
N SER A 28 4.67 4.82 -7.06
CA SER A 28 5.29 3.48 -7.02
C SER A 28 5.45 2.98 -5.58
N GLN A 29 5.86 3.84 -4.65
CA GLN A 29 5.99 3.46 -3.24
C GLN A 29 4.64 3.10 -2.60
N ILE A 30 3.59 3.89 -2.88
CA ILE A 30 2.24 3.61 -2.38
C ILE A 30 1.80 2.22 -2.85
N LEU A 31 1.92 1.93 -4.15
CA LEU A 31 1.43 0.66 -4.72
C LEU A 31 2.31 -0.54 -4.32
N SER A 32 3.62 -0.42 -4.52
CA SER A 32 4.54 -1.58 -4.48
C SER A 32 5.03 -1.93 -3.07
N GLN A 33 4.90 -1.00 -2.13
CA GLN A 33 5.36 -1.21 -0.75
C GLN A 33 4.21 -1.08 0.23
N ILE A 34 3.49 0.05 0.25
CA ILE A 34 2.47 0.29 1.27
C ILE A 34 1.27 -0.64 1.06
N MET A 35 0.67 -0.63 -0.13
CA MET A 35 -0.47 -1.50 -0.44
C MET A 35 -0.06 -2.96 -0.43
N ALA A 36 1.10 -3.28 -1.00
CA ALA A 36 1.68 -4.62 -0.97
C ALA A 36 1.83 -5.19 0.46
N ALA A 37 2.43 -4.43 1.39
CA ALA A 37 2.59 -4.85 2.78
C ALA A 37 1.24 -5.04 3.48
N ASN A 38 0.29 -4.13 3.27
CA ASN A 38 -1.04 -4.27 3.87
C ASN A 38 -1.77 -5.52 3.37
N LEU A 39 -1.63 -5.86 2.09
CA LEU A 39 -2.24 -7.07 1.50
C LEU A 39 -1.50 -8.36 1.90
N ALA A 40 -0.21 -8.27 2.20
CA ALA A 40 0.59 -9.40 2.67
C ALA A 40 0.47 -9.63 4.18
N ASP A 41 -0.23 -8.77 4.93
CA ASP A 41 -0.36 -8.91 6.38
C ASP A 41 -1.13 -10.18 6.75
N GLU A 42 -0.46 -11.07 7.46
CA GLU A 42 -1.01 -12.30 8.01
C GLU A 42 -1.23 -12.18 9.52
N ALA A 43 -0.40 -11.34 10.16
CA ALA A 43 -0.38 -11.26 11.60
C ALA A 43 -1.63 -10.58 12.14
N GLN A 44 -2.13 -9.48 11.56
CA GLN A 44 -3.20 -8.63 12.09
C GLN A 44 -4.48 -8.59 11.25
N SER A 45 -4.45 -9.11 10.02
CA SER A 45 -5.60 -9.17 9.12
C SER A 45 -6.74 -10.06 9.63
N TRP A 46 -7.97 -9.63 9.35
CA TRP A 46 -9.20 -10.42 9.52
C TRP A 46 -9.93 -10.50 8.18
N VAL A 47 -10.42 -11.68 7.84
CA VAL A 47 -11.24 -11.91 6.65
C VAL A 47 -12.72 -11.83 7.04
N LEU A 48 -13.45 -10.92 6.40
CA LEU A 48 -14.90 -10.81 6.49
C LEU A 48 -15.56 -11.79 5.53
N ALA A 49 -16.32 -12.74 6.05
CA ALA A 49 -17.12 -13.66 5.26
C ALA A 49 -18.47 -13.04 4.83
N PRO A 50 -19.15 -13.59 3.80
CA PRO A 50 -20.42 -13.06 3.32
C PRO A 50 -21.55 -13.06 4.35
N ASP A 51 -21.46 -13.89 5.39
CA ASP A 51 -22.42 -13.98 6.50
C ASP A 51 -22.18 -12.95 7.61
N GLY A 52 -21.14 -12.11 7.47
CA GLY A 52 -20.76 -11.10 8.46
C GLY A 52 -19.82 -11.61 9.54
N SER A 53 -19.43 -12.89 9.51
CA SER A 53 -18.44 -13.43 10.44
C SER A 53 -17.03 -12.99 10.06
N TYR A 54 -16.17 -12.85 11.08
CA TYR A 54 -14.76 -12.49 10.90
C TYR A 54 -13.89 -13.65 11.36
N THR A 55 -12.94 -14.03 10.51
CA THR A 55 -11.94 -15.06 10.82
C THR A 55 -10.53 -14.52 10.67
N ARG A 56 -9.62 -14.95 11.54
CA ARG A 56 -8.20 -14.64 11.45
C ARG A 56 -7.41 -15.94 11.48
N ASP A 57 -6.68 -16.19 10.40
CA ASP A 57 -5.77 -17.33 10.29
C ASP A 57 -4.38 -16.90 10.77
N LEU A 58 -3.89 -17.56 11.82
CA LEU A 58 -2.56 -17.32 12.39
C LEU A 58 -1.56 -18.40 11.97
N SER A 59 -1.91 -19.18 10.94
CA SER A 59 -1.03 -20.16 10.31
C SER A 59 -0.17 -19.45 9.27
N PRO A 60 1.13 -19.22 9.52
CA PRO A 60 1.97 -18.50 8.58
C PRO A 60 2.21 -19.31 7.31
N ARG A 61 2.14 -18.67 6.13
CA ARG A 61 2.44 -19.34 4.86
C ARG A 61 3.91 -19.73 4.75
N ASP A 62 4.80 -18.85 5.21
CA ASP A 62 6.27 -19.00 5.09
C ASP A 62 6.96 -19.21 6.45
N GLY A 63 6.26 -19.86 7.40
CA GLY A 63 6.80 -20.23 8.72
C GLY A 63 6.89 -19.09 9.75
N LYS A 64 6.81 -17.82 9.33
CA LYS A 64 6.68 -16.65 10.21
C LYS A 64 5.56 -15.73 9.72
N LEU A 65 4.69 -15.31 10.64
CA LEU A 65 3.62 -14.36 10.33
C LEU A 65 4.22 -13.00 9.92
N PHE A 66 3.77 -12.49 8.77
CA PHE A 66 4.10 -11.15 8.34
C PHE A 66 3.21 -10.10 9.02
N ASN A 67 3.81 -9.07 9.63
CA ASN A 67 3.11 -7.95 10.28
C ASN A 67 3.48 -6.63 9.59
N CYS A 68 2.53 -6.01 8.91
CA CYS A 68 2.76 -4.80 8.13
C CYS A 68 3.12 -3.59 9.01
N HIS A 69 2.54 -3.47 10.20
CA HIS A 69 2.85 -2.37 11.13
C HIS A 69 4.29 -2.46 11.64
N GLN A 70 4.75 -3.65 12.01
CA GLN A 70 6.15 -3.86 12.39
C GLN A 70 7.08 -3.56 11.22
N PHE A 71 6.74 -4.06 10.03
CA PHE A 71 7.48 -3.77 8.81
C PHE A 71 7.64 -2.26 8.58
N PHE A 72 6.58 -1.45 8.71
CA PHE A 72 6.66 0.00 8.53
C PHE A 72 7.43 0.73 9.64
N MET A 73 7.40 0.24 10.89
CA MET A 73 8.21 0.81 11.98
C MET A 73 9.71 0.55 11.77
N GLU A 74 10.07 -0.61 11.20
CA GLU A 74 11.45 -1.01 10.95
C GLU A 74 12.00 -0.51 9.61
N ASN A 75 11.11 -0.25 8.64
CA ASN A 75 11.45 0.21 7.29
C ASN A 75 10.77 1.56 7.01
N PRO A 76 11.19 2.64 7.70
CA PRO A 76 10.58 3.95 7.54
C PRO A 76 10.72 4.44 6.10
N SER A 77 9.64 5.06 5.61
CA SER A 77 9.58 5.62 4.27
C SER A 77 10.69 6.65 4.04
N LEU A 78 11.48 6.46 2.97
CA LEU A 78 12.46 7.43 2.48
C LEU A 78 11.86 8.41 1.46
N SER A 79 10.53 8.43 1.31
CA SER A 79 9.81 9.35 0.43
C SER A 79 10.12 10.78 0.84
N GLY A 80 10.90 11.48 0.02
CA GLY A 80 11.40 12.83 0.32
C GLY A 80 12.88 13.03 -0.02
N ARG A 81 13.67 11.96 -0.18
CA ARG A 81 15.09 12.05 -0.62
C ARG A 81 15.30 11.94 -2.13
N GLY A 82 14.24 11.91 -2.94
CA GLY A 82 14.35 11.70 -4.39
C GLY A 82 14.87 10.29 -4.74
N THR A 83 15.71 10.18 -5.77
CA THR A 83 16.27 8.90 -6.24
C THR A 83 17.28 8.27 -5.26
N ALA A 84 17.76 9.04 -4.26
CA ALA A 84 18.79 8.62 -3.33
C ALA A 84 18.35 7.53 -2.33
N GLY A 85 17.04 7.24 -2.22
CA GLY A 85 16.52 6.18 -1.33
C GLY A 85 15.69 5.11 -2.05
N ALA A 86 15.59 5.15 -3.37
CA ALA A 86 14.73 4.24 -4.14
C ALA A 86 15.22 2.77 -4.12
N LYS A 87 16.50 2.54 -3.80
CA LYS A 87 17.11 1.20 -3.72
C LYS A 87 17.00 0.56 -2.34
N ASP A 88 16.71 1.35 -1.30
CA ASP A 88 16.82 0.90 0.09
C ASP A 88 15.51 0.29 0.61
N ALA A 89 14.41 0.52 -0.09
CA ALA A 89 13.11 0.03 0.33
C ALA A 89 12.86 -1.40 -0.18
N PRO A 90 12.52 -2.36 0.70
CA PRO A 90 12.23 -3.74 0.31
C PRO A 90 11.09 -3.78 -0.73
N ARG A 91 11.32 -4.44 -1.87
CA ARG A 91 10.25 -4.71 -2.83
C ARG A 91 9.44 -5.91 -2.36
N LEU A 92 8.20 -5.67 -1.98
CA LEU A 92 7.27 -6.73 -1.54
C LEU A 92 6.48 -7.35 -2.70
N VAL A 93 6.35 -6.62 -3.81
CA VAL A 93 5.71 -7.10 -5.04
C VAL A 93 6.61 -6.77 -6.23
N SER A 94 6.75 -7.72 -7.15
CA SER A 94 7.29 -7.47 -8.48
C SER A 94 6.23 -6.74 -9.31
N VAL A 95 6.34 -5.41 -9.42
CA VAL A 95 5.56 -4.67 -10.41
C VAL A 95 6.13 -5.02 -11.79
N LYS A 96 5.31 -5.61 -12.68
CA LYS A 96 5.67 -5.72 -14.10
C LYS A 96 5.98 -4.32 -14.63
N GLU A 97 7.11 -4.14 -15.29
CA GLU A 97 7.57 -2.87 -15.87
C GLU A 97 6.74 -2.40 -17.09
N ASP A 98 5.47 -2.78 -17.18
CA ASP A 98 4.58 -2.37 -18.27
C ASP A 98 3.76 -1.14 -17.83
N GLU A 99 4.41 0.04 -17.84
CA GLU A 99 3.83 1.40 -17.95
C GLU A 99 4.79 2.45 -17.33
N ALA A 100 6.05 2.49 -17.77
CA ALA A 100 6.85 3.70 -17.63
C ALA A 100 6.54 4.64 -18.83
N PRO A 101 5.95 5.83 -18.63
CA PRO A 101 5.87 6.81 -19.71
C PRO A 101 7.26 7.42 -19.87
N GLY A 102 8.06 6.85 -20.77
CA GLY A 102 9.43 7.33 -20.97
C GLY A 102 10.26 6.65 -22.06
N ALA A 103 9.69 5.73 -22.84
CA ALA A 103 10.35 5.12 -24.00
C ALA A 103 9.67 5.57 -25.30
N ALA A 104 9.62 6.88 -25.53
CA ALA A 104 9.29 7.48 -26.83
C ALA A 104 9.80 8.93 -26.88
N ALA A 105 11.11 9.07 -27.01
CA ALA A 105 11.77 10.26 -27.54
C ALA A 105 13.16 9.83 -28.03
N GLU A 106 13.20 9.39 -29.29
CA GLU A 106 14.38 9.54 -30.14
C GLU A 106 14.31 10.92 -30.80
#